data_AF-A0A1V4GQP9-F1
#
_entry.id   AF-A0A1V4GQP9-F1
#
_cell.length_a   1.000
_cell.length_b   1.000
_cell.length_c   1.000
_cell.angle_alpha   90.00
_cell.angle_beta   90.00
_cell.angle_gamma   90.00
#
_symmetry.space_group_name_H-M   'P 1'
#
loop_
_entity.id
_entity.type
_entity.pdbx_description
1 polymer ?
#
loop_
_entity_poly.entity_id
_entity_poly.type
_entity_poly.pdbx_seq_one_letter_code
_entity_poly.pdbx_strand_id
1 'polypeptide(L)'
;MPHTDTIADWLVSNRLYEDNLFYYALIICFWFFVGFIFLGFELQGFSLQQNLFFNFVFYLFICACMALCPFWFKLFFSKTHTAKREQELQQALDELDEYDRAEVEAELAHTGGLAMRPAQRWALVFLGSYFLFEVFFISAWVKDMALLWEPRWASALIEWVRANTDFVSDEGVNHQLFFVRIKPSDVELYQLYTSEREFLASSFGGATALFQVFRSFCFPLILFAFATIIWRPLDWLGGLSVDPRNIHSVGSFIFSSVATLAMMLLFVSIILYFFSWI
;
A
#
# COMPACT_ATOMS: atom_id res chain seq x y z
N MET A 1 20.47 25.35 34.09
CA MET A 1 20.56 25.02 32.66
C MET A 1 21.42 23.78 32.49
N PRO A 2 20.78 22.61 32.29
CA PRO A 2 21.38 21.48 31.59
C PRO A 2 20.34 20.75 30.69
N HIS A 3 19.48 21.48 29.96
CA HIS A 3 18.44 20.86 29.11
C HIS A 3 18.92 20.53 27.69
N THR A 4 20.03 21.13 27.25
CA THR A 4 20.60 20.95 25.91
C THR A 4 21.27 19.60 25.74
N ASP A 5 21.90 19.08 26.80
CA ASP A 5 22.69 17.83 26.71
C ASP A 5 21.79 16.59 26.63
N THR A 6 20.60 16.62 27.26
CA THR A 6 19.64 15.49 27.21
C THR A 6 18.90 15.39 25.89
N ILE A 7 18.59 16.51 25.23
CA ILE A 7 17.97 16.53 23.89
C ILE A 7 19.00 16.15 22.82
N ALA A 8 20.25 16.63 22.96
CA ALA A 8 21.36 16.24 22.09
C ALA A 8 21.68 14.74 22.18
N ASP A 9 21.70 14.13 23.36
CA ASP A 9 21.85 12.67 23.51
C ASP A 9 20.67 11.89 22.90
N TRP A 10 19.46 12.46 22.94
CA TRP A 10 18.28 11.89 22.30
C TRP A 10 18.32 11.96 20.77
N LEU A 11 18.84 13.06 20.23
CA LEU A 11 19.10 13.30 18.81
C LEU A 11 20.15 12.33 18.25
N VAL A 12 21.09 11.87 19.09
CA VAL A 12 22.24 11.05 18.67
C VAL A 12 21.94 9.54 18.70
N SER A 13 20.95 9.04 19.45
CA SER A 13 20.98 7.62 19.88
C SER A 13 19.93 6.63 19.34
N ASN A 14 18.76 6.97 18.77
CA ASN A 14 17.88 5.91 18.20
C ASN A 14 16.68 6.45 17.40
N ARG A 15 16.39 5.84 16.24
CA ARG A 15 15.28 6.19 15.33
C ARG A 15 13.93 5.65 15.83
N LEU A 16 13.30 6.37 16.76
CA LEU A 16 11.98 6.04 17.33
C LEU A 16 10.90 5.80 16.26
N TYR A 17 11.02 6.49 15.12
CA TYR A 17 10.15 6.25 13.97
C TYR A 17 10.26 4.82 13.42
N GLU A 18 11.47 4.30 13.25
CA GLU A 18 11.72 2.98 12.66
C GLU A 18 11.21 1.87 13.58
N ASP A 19 11.44 2.01 14.89
CA ASP A 19 10.91 1.09 15.88
C ASP A 19 9.37 1.06 15.83
N ASN A 20 8.72 2.22 15.83
CA ASN A 20 7.27 2.32 15.73
C ASN A 20 6.74 1.74 14.41
N LEU A 21 7.41 2.03 13.30
CA LEU A 21 7.07 1.48 11.98
C LEU A 21 7.16 -0.04 12.01
N PHE A 22 8.22 -0.61 12.58
CA PHE A 22 8.42 -2.05 12.68
C PHE A 22 7.30 -2.71 13.48
N TYR A 23 6.99 -2.20 14.68
CA TYR A 23 5.93 -2.78 15.51
C TYR A 23 4.54 -2.67 14.88
N TYR A 24 4.21 -1.52 14.27
CA TYR A 24 2.92 -1.36 13.58
C TYR A 24 2.84 -2.23 12.33
N ALA A 25 3.94 -2.37 11.58
CA ALA A 25 3.99 -3.30 10.45
C ALA A 25 3.78 -4.74 10.92
N LEU A 26 4.39 -5.16 12.03
CA LEU A 26 4.20 -6.49 12.60
C LEU A 26 2.73 -6.74 12.98
N ILE A 27 2.08 -5.79 13.65
CA ILE A 27 0.66 -5.89 14.00
C ILE A 27 -0.21 -6.02 12.74
N ILE A 28 0.06 -5.23 11.71
CA ILE A 28 -0.68 -5.30 10.44
C ILE A 28 -0.41 -6.63 9.73
N CYS A 29 0.84 -7.09 9.67
CA CYS A 29 1.19 -8.39 9.10
C CYS A 29 0.50 -9.55 9.84
N PHE A 30 0.40 -9.48 11.16
CA PHE A 30 -0.34 -10.47 11.94
C PHE A 30 -1.82 -10.51 11.55
N TRP A 31 -2.51 -9.37 11.53
CA TRP A 31 -3.92 -9.30 11.15
C TRP A 31 -4.15 -9.65 9.68
N PHE A 32 -3.22 -9.27 8.80
CA PHE A 32 -3.24 -9.65 7.40
C PHE A 32 -3.13 -11.17 7.25
N PHE A 33 -2.22 -11.81 7.98
CA PHE A 33 -2.05 -13.26 7.97
C PHE A 33 -3.31 -13.99 8.48
N VAL A 34 -3.94 -13.49 9.54
CA VAL A 34 -5.24 -13.99 10.01
C VAL A 34 -6.28 -13.88 8.89
N GLY A 35 -6.41 -12.70 8.28
CA GLY A 35 -7.32 -12.50 7.16
C GLY A 35 -7.03 -13.43 5.98
N PHE A 36 -5.76 -13.60 5.61
CA PHE A 36 -5.32 -14.48 4.52
C PHE A 36 -5.70 -15.94 4.72
N ILE A 37 -5.59 -16.46 5.95
CA ILE A 37 -5.95 -17.86 6.27
C ILE A 37 -7.45 -18.07 6.29
N PHE A 38 -8.19 -17.11 6.84
CA PHE A 38 -9.61 -17.31 7.16
C PHE A 38 -10.57 -16.76 6.10
N LEU A 39 -10.15 -15.85 5.22
CA LEU A 39 -11.00 -15.37 4.12
C LEU A 39 -11.29 -16.47 3.10
N GLY A 40 -12.49 -16.44 2.52
CA GLY A 40 -12.98 -17.47 1.60
C GLY A 40 -13.68 -18.64 2.32
N PHE A 41 -14.07 -18.47 3.58
CA PHE A 41 -14.79 -19.50 4.32
C PHE A 41 -16.23 -19.65 3.82
N GLU A 42 -16.76 -20.86 3.92
CA GLU A 42 -18.13 -21.19 3.55
C GLU A 42 -18.87 -21.82 4.72
N LEU A 43 -19.98 -21.21 5.11
CA LEU A 43 -20.86 -21.76 6.13
C LEU A 43 -21.91 -22.66 5.46
N GLN A 44 -21.97 -23.90 5.92
CA GLN A 44 -22.96 -24.86 5.43
C GLN A 44 -24.38 -24.38 5.77
N GLY A 45 -25.27 -24.42 4.79
CA GLY A 45 -26.67 -23.98 4.92
C GLY A 45 -26.97 -22.55 4.47
N PHE A 46 -25.94 -21.77 4.08
CA PHE A 46 -26.11 -20.43 3.54
C PHE A 46 -25.87 -20.39 2.03
N SER A 47 -26.50 -19.43 1.34
CA SER A 47 -26.26 -19.21 -0.10
C SER A 47 -24.88 -18.60 -0.35
N LEU A 48 -24.37 -18.72 -1.59
CA LEU A 48 -23.07 -18.12 -1.97
C LEU A 48 -23.02 -16.61 -1.73
N GLN A 49 -24.13 -15.90 -1.96
CA GLN A 49 -24.21 -14.45 -1.72
C GLN A 49 -24.19 -14.11 -0.22
N GLN A 50 -24.81 -14.94 0.62
CA GLN A 50 -24.76 -14.77 2.08
C GLN A 50 -23.35 -15.06 2.61
N ASN A 51 -22.68 -16.08 2.10
CA ASN A 51 -21.28 -16.36 2.42
C ASN A 51 -20.35 -15.23 1.98
N LEU A 52 -20.57 -14.62 0.81
CA LEU A 52 -19.85 -13.43 0.38
C LEU A 52 -20.05 -12.26 1.36
N PHE A 53 -21.30 -12.03 1.80
CA PHE A 53 -21.59 -11.00 2.79
C PHE A 53 -20.87 -11.25 4.12
N PHE A 54 -20.85 -12.49 4.63
CA PHE A 54 -20.11 -12.82 5.85
C PHE A 54 -18.60 -12.63 5.68
N ASN A 55 -18.03 -13.03 4.54
CA ASN A 55 -16.63 -12.77 4.23
C ASN A 55 -16.34 -11.26 4.15
N PHE A 56 -17.25 -10.46 3.60
CA PHE A 56 -17.12 -9.01 3.55
C PHE A 56 -17.15 -8.38 4.95
N VAL A 57 -18.07 -8.81 5.81
CA VAL A 57 -18.12 -8.37 7.22
C VAL A 57 -16.85 -8.77 7.97
N PHE A 58 -16.35 -9.99 7.73
CA PHE A 58 -15.10 -10.46 8.32
C PHE A 58 -13.90 -9.64 7.83
N TYR A 59 -13.82 -9.35 6.53
CA TYR A 59 -12.82 -8.43 5.97
C TYR A 59 -12.85 -7.07 6.68
N LEU A 60 -14.03 -6.45 6.82
CA LEU A 60 -14.16 -5.17 7.54
C LEU A 60 -13.74 -5.26 9.00
N PHE A 61 -14.06 -6.37 9.67
CA PHE A 61 -13.61 -6.62 11.04
C PHE A 61 -12.08 -6.66 11.14
N ILE A 62 -11.40 -7.37 10.24
CA ILE A 62 -9.94 -7.42 10.22
C ILE A 62 -9.35 -6.03 9.92
N CYS A 63 -9.92 -5.27 8.98
CA CYS A 63 -9.50 -3.89 8.71
C CYS A 63 -9.67 -2.98 9.94
N ALA A 64 -10.76 -3.14 10.70
CA ALA A 64 -10.95 -2.43 11.96
C ALA A 64 -9.90 -2.83 13.01
N CYS A 65 -9.57 -4.13 13.11
CA CYS A 65 -8.48 -4.60 13.96
C CYS A 65 -7.12 -4.00 13.56
N MET A 66 -6.83 -3.86 12.26
CA MET A 66 -5.64 -3.18 11.76
C MET A 66 -5.66 -1.67 12.12
N ALA A 67 -6.79 -0.99 11.98
CA ALA A 67 -6.91 0.42 12.35
C ALA A 67 -6.65 0.67 13.85
N LEU A 68 -6.96 -0.33 14.69
CA LEU A 68 -6.68 -0.33 16.13
C LEU A 68 -5.20 -0.64 16.48
N CYS A 69 -4.26 -0.51 15.54
CA CYS A 69 -2.82 -0.66 15.79
C CYS A 69 -2.31 -0.01 17.09
N PRO A 70 -2.65 1.26 17.42
CA PRO A 70 -2.17 1.89 18.65
C PRO A 70 -2.67 1.18 19.92
N PHE A 71 -3.87 0.61 19.88
CA PHE A 71 -4.42 -0.17 20.99
C PHE A 71 -3.64 -1.46 21.18
N TRP A 72 -3.40 -2.23 20.11
CA TRP A 72 -2.61 -3.45 20.15
C TRP A 72 -1.17 -3.20 20.59
N PHE A 73 -0.59 -2.09 20.14
CA PHE A 73 0.75 -1.68 20.54
C PHE A 73 0.85 -1.42 22.04
N LYS A 74 -0.10 -0.65 22.60
CA LYS A 74 -0.15 -0.44 24.06
C LYS A 74 -0.40 -1.74 24.82
N LEU A 75 -1.25 -2.63 24.30
CA LEU A 75 -1.60 -3.87 24.98
C LEU A 75 -0.42 -4.85 25.05
N PHE A 76 0.28 -5.07 23.93
CA PHE A 76 1.35 -6.08 23.83
C PHE A 76 2.76 -5.51 24.05
N PHE A 77 2.99 -4.25 23.71
CA PHE A 77 4.32 -3.64 23.68
C PHE A 77 4.47 -2.46 24.65
N SER A 78 3.53 -2.21 25.57
CA SER A 78 3.65 -1.13 26.58
C SER A 78 4.90 -1.19 27.45
N LYS A 79 5.47 -2.38 27.66
CA LYS A 79 6.69 -2.57 28.46
C LYS A 79 7.97 -2.43 27.64
N THR A 80 7.87 -2.20 26.33
CA THR A 80 9.06 -2.01 25.48
C THR A 80 9.71 -0.66 25.73
N HIS A 81 11.01 -0.60 25.45
CA HIS A 81 11.77 0.65 25.50
C HIS A 81 11.12 1.73 24.61
N THR A 82 10.62 1.35 23.44
CA THR A 82 9.93 2.23 22.48
C THR A 82 8.68 2.89 23.07
N ALA A 83 7.84 2.15 23.79
CA ALA A 83 6.62 2.68 24.39
C ALA A 83 6.90 3.65 25.55
N LYS A 84 7.88 3.35 26.41
CA LYS A 84 8.32 4.26 27.48
C LYS A 84 8.89 5.55 26.90
N ARG A 85 9.65 5.42 25.80
CA ARG A 85 10.30 6.52 25.12
C ARG A 85 9.32 7.43 24.38
N GLU A 86 8.27 6.89 23.77
CA GLU A 86 7.17 7.69 23.19
C GLU A 86 6.48 8.53 24.28
N GLN A 87 6.28 7.97 25.48
CA GLN A 87 5.69 8.69 26.61
C GLN A 87 6.60 9.80 27.15
N GLU A 88 7.88 9.50 27.36
CA GLU A 88 8.88 10.48 27.83
C GLU A 88 9.03 11.63 26.82
N LEU A 89 9.06 11.32 25.52
CA LEU A 89 9.11 12.35 24.48
C LEU A 89 7.87 13.24 24.49
N GLN A 90 6.68 12.63 24.62
CA GLN A 90 5.44 13.40 24.63
C GLN A 90 5.34 14.30 25.86
N GLN A 91 5.78 13.83 27.03
CA GLN A 91 5.89 14.65 28.24
C GLN A 91 6.87 15.82 28.04
N ALA A 92 8.05 15.57 27.48
CA ALA A 92 9.03 16.61 27.20
C ALA A 92 8.52 17.65 26.19
N LEU A 93 7.75 17.24 25.17
CA LEU A 93 7.13 18.15 24.20
C LEU A 93 5.99 18.98 24.80
N ASP A 94 5.26 18.43 25.77
CA ASP A 94 4.16 19.14 26.44
C ASP A 94 4.66 20.15 27.50
N GLU A 95 5.93 20.05 27.92
CA GLU A 95 6.60 21.03 28.80
C GLU A 95 7.16 22.25 28.05
N LEU A 96 7.24 22.19 26.71
CA LEU A 96 7.75 23.28 25.87
C LEU A 96 6.66 24.28 25.48
N ASP A 97 7.05 25.54 25.29
CA ASP A 97 6.19 26.54 24.68
C ASP A 97 5.89 26.20 23.20
N GLU A 98 4.75 26.69 22.67
CA GLU A 98 4.25 26.30 21.34
C GLU A 98 5.25 26.56 20.20
N TYR A 99 6.03 27.65 20.29
CA TYR A 99 7.05 28.00 19.31
C TYR A 99 8.23 27.02 19.35
N ASP A 100 8.79 26.80 20.54
CA ASP A 100 9.93 25.90 20.75
C ASP A 100 9.57 24.45 20.42
N ARG A 101 8.33 24.04 20.73
CA ARG A 101 7.78 22.73 20.37
C ARG A 101 7.80 22.50 18.86
N ALA A 102 7.35 23.47 18.06
CA ALA A 102 7.29 23.33 16.61
C ALA A 102 8.70 23.20 15.98
N GLU A 103 9.67 23.94 16.51
CA GLU A 103 11.08 23.86 16.08
C GLU A 103 11.69 22.50 16.43
N VAL A 104 11.52 22.04 17.68
CA VAL A 104 12.02 20.74 18.14
C VAL A 104 11.33 19.57 17.40
N GLU A 105 10.02 19.63 17.15
CA GLU A 105 9.31 18.62 16.37
C GLU A 105 9.81 18.54 14.91
N ALA A 106 10.17 19.68 14.31
CA ALA A 106 10.73 19.72 12.97
C ALA A 106 12.11 19.05 12.94
N GLU A 107 12.98 19.37 13.89
CA GLU A 107 14.32 18.78 13.98
C GLU A 107 14.27 17.26 14.26
N LEU A 108 13.42 16.83 15.20
CA LEU A 108 13.21 15.41 15.50
C LEU A 108 12.59 14.64 14.33
N ALA A 109 11.74 15.29 13.52
CA ALA A 109 11.21 14.68 12.30
C ALA A 109 12.30 14.48 11.22
N HIS A 110 13.34 15.31 11.23
CA HIS A 110 14.49 15.17 10.32
C HIS A 110 15.48 14.10 10.75
N THR A 111 15.59 13.78 12.04
CA THR A 111 16.48 12.74 12.57
C THR A 111 15.80 11.38 12.81
N GLY A 112 14.47 11.32 12.71
CA GLY A 112 13.69 10.11 13.00
C GLY A 112 13.46 9.85 14.48
N GLY A 113 13.71 10.86 15.32
CA GLY A 113 13.44 10.84 16.75
C GLY A 113 11.95 10.95 17.10
N LEU A 114 11.09 11.34 16.15
CA LEU A 114 9.64 11.43 16.37
C LEU A 114 8.93 10.08 16.15
N ALA A 115 7.88 9.81 16.93
CA ALA A 115 6.99 8.69 16.66
C ALA A 115 6.23 8.84 15.33
N MET A 116 5.77 7.72 14.76
CA MET A 116 5.04 7.72 13.49
C MET A 116 3.81 8.62 13.56
N ARG A 117 3.65 9.53 12.60
CA ARG A 117 2.52 10.48 12.56
C ARG A 117 1.20 9.78 12.21
N PRO A 118 0.04 10.32 12.60
CA PRO A 118 -1.27 9.73 12.27
C PRO A 118 -1.45 9.44 10.78
N ALA A 119 -1.03 10.34 9.88
CA ALA A 119 -1.12 10.13 8.43
C ALA A 119 -0.31 8.91 7.97
N GLN A 120 0.88 8.70 8.53
CA GLN A 120 1.74 7.56 8.20
C GLN A 120 1.12 6.26 8.75
N ARG A 121 0.55 6.29 9.97
CA ARG A 121 -0.18 5.16 10.55
C ARG A 121 -1.34 4.74 9.65
N TRP A 122 -2.15 5.70 9.19
CA TRP A 122 -3.26 5.45 8.28
C TRP A 122 -2.81 4.98 6.89
N ALA A 123 -1.67 5.47 6.39
CA ALA A 123 -1.07 4.95 5.16
C ALA A 123 -0.72 3.46 5.28
N LEU A 124 -0.17 3.04 6.43
CA LEU A 124 0.16 1.64 6.68
C LEU A 124 -1.09 0.77 6.81
N VAL A 125 -2.11 1.25 7.53
CA VAL A 125 -3.43 0.59 7.62
C VAL A 125 -4.08 0.46 6.25
N PHE A 126 -4.01 1.50 5.42
CA PHE A 126 -4.52 1.50 4.05
C PHE A 126 -3.84 0.42 3.21
N LEU A 127 -2.51 0.34 3.23
CA LEU A 127 -1.76 -0.69 2.51
C LEU A 127 -2.16 -2.10 2.95
N GLY A 128 -2.21 -2.36 4.26
CA GLY A 128 -2.63 -3.65 4.80
C GLY A 128 -4.06 -4.02 4.40
N SER A 129 -4.98 -3.05 4.50
CA SER A 129 -6.39 -3.24 4.11
C SER A 129 -6.54 -3.47 2.60
N TYR A 130 -5.77 -2.76 1.77
CA TYR A 130 -5.79 -2.91 0.32
C TYR A 130 -5.30 -4.30 -0.10
N PHE A 131 -4.15 -4.76 0.42
CA PHE A 131 -3.68 -6.11 0.12
C PHE A 131 -4.65 -7.18 0.60
N LEU A 132 -5.28 -6.96 1.76
CA LEU A 132 -6.31 -7.86 2.26
C LEU A 132 -7.56 -7.84 1.37
N PHE A 133 -7.92 -6.70 0.79
CA PHE A 133 -8.98 -6.59 -0.19
C PHE A 133 -8.69 -7.41 -1.44
N GLU A 134 -7.45 -7.39 -1.96
CA GLU A 134 -7.09 -8.24 -3.09
C GLU A 134 -7.28 -9.73 -2.77
N VAL A 135 -6.87 -10.15 -1.56
CA VAL A 135 -7.12 -11.52 -1.08
C VAL A 135 -8.61 -11.82 -1.00
N PHE A 136 -9.41 -10.94 -0.38
CA PHE A 136 -10.86 -11.08 -0.30
C PHE A 136 -11.51 -11.18 -1.70
N PHE A 137 -11.06 -10.36 -2.64
CA PHE A 137 -11.59 -10.37 -4.01
C PHE A 137 -11.37 -11.74 -4.65
N ILE A 138 -10.15 -12.27 -4.56
CA ILE A 138 -9.77 -13.55 -5.18
C ILE A 138 -10.38 -14.75 -4.43
N SER A 139 -10.40 -14.73 -3.11
CA SER A 139 -10.79 -15.90 -2.29
C SER A 139 -12.28 -15.99 -2.00
N ALA A 140 -13.00 -14.86 -1.96
CA ALA A 140 -14.40 -14.82 -1.57
C ALA A 140 -15.32 -14.23 -2.64
N TRP A 141 -14.91 -13.19 -3.38
CA TRP A 141 -15.77 -12.55 -4.38
C TRP A 141 -15.79 -13.32 -5.70
N VAL A 142 -14.65 -13.88 -6.11
CA VAL A 142 -14.55 -14.74 -7.28
C VAL A 142 -14.65 -16.20 -6.85
N LYS A 143 -15.57 -16.95 -7.47
CA LYS A 143 -15.69 -18.41 -7.29
C LYS A 143 -16.00 -19.06 -8.62
N ASP A 144 -15.41 -20.23 -8.88
CA ASP A 144 -15.59 -20.97 -10.13
C ASP A 144 -15.32 -20.08 -11.38
N MET A 145 -14.29 -19.23 -11.29
CA MET A 145 -13.90 -18.25 -12.32
C MET A 145 -14.96 -17.19 -12.66
N ALA A 146 -15.95 -16.95 -11.80
CA ALA A 146 -16.98 -15.93 -11.99
C ALA A 146 -17.19 -15.09 -10.72
N LEU A 147 -17.72 -13.87 -10.88
CA LEU A 147 -18.12 -13.03 -9.75
C LEU A 147 -19.38 -13.62 -9.10
N LEU A 148 -19.33 -13.88 -7.80
CA LEU A 148 -20.50 -14.33 -7.03
C LEU A 148 -21.60 -13.28 -6.94
N TRP A 149 -21.21 -12.00 -6.98
CA TRP A 149 -22.11 -10.87 -6.95
C TRP A 149 -21.63 -9.79 -7.91
N GLU A 150 -22.45 -9.49 -8.91
CA GLU A 150 -22.18 -8.47 -9.92
C GLU A 150 -23.27 -7.39 -9.87
N PRO A 151 -23.12 -6.35 -9.04
CA PRO A 151 -24.03 -5.22 -9.03
C PRO A 151 -23.86 -4.37 -10.30
N ARG A 152 -24.88 -3.56 -10.64
CA ARG A 152 -24.88 -2.74 -11.87
C ARG A 152 -23.65 -1.85 -12.05
N TRP A 153 -23.09 -1.32 -10.95
CA TRP A 153 -21.88 -0.51 -11.01
C TRP A 153 -20.66 -1.34 -11.40
N ALA A 154 -20.58 -2.61 -10.95
CA ALA A 154 -19.50 -3.52 -11.31
C ALA A 154 -19.60 -3.89 -12.79
N SER A 155 -20.80 -4.23 -13.27
CA SER A 155 -21.04 -4.46 -14.70
C SER A 155 -20.67 -3.25 -15.56
N ALA A 156 -20.99 -2.03 -15.11
CA ALA A 156 -20.63 -0.81 -15.83
C ALA A 156 -19.11 -0.60 -15.92
N LEU A 157 -18.36 -0.93 -14.86
CA LEU A 157 -16.90 -0.87 -14.85
C LEU A 157 -16.29 -1.93 -15.76
N ILE A 158 -16.82 -3.16 -15.75
CA ILE A 158 -16.38 -4.23 -16.66
C ILE A 158 -16.59 -3.82 -18.12
N GLU A 159 -17.76 -3.28 -18.44
CA GLU A 159 -18.07 -2.82 -19.79
C GLU A 159 -17.21 -1.62 -20.19
N TRP A 160 -16.92 -0.71 -19.25
CA TRP A 160 -15.98 0.38 -19.47
C TRP A 160 -14.57 -0.14 -19.80
N VAL A 161 -14.07 -1.16 -19.08
CA VAL A 161 -12.78 -1.80 -19.41
C VAL A 161 -12.85 -2.41 -20.80
N ARG A 162 -13.89 -3.19 -21.11
CA ARG A 162 -14.08 -3.81 -22.44
C ARG A 162 -14.03 -2.81 -23.58
N ALA A 163 -14.66 -1.64 -23.39
CA ALA A 163 -14.68 -0.57 -24.37
C ALA A 163 -13.36 0.22 -24.48
N ASN A 164 -12.47 0.09 -23.49
CA ASN A 164 -11.16 0.77 -23.43
C ASN A 164 -9.99 -0.23 -23.37
N THR A 165 -10.21 -1.45 -23.88
CA THR A 165 -9.19 -2.49 -24.00
C THR A 165 -8.80 -2.70 -25.45
N ASP A 166 -7.50 -2.61 -25.71
CA ASP A 166 -6.89 -3.00 -26.97
C ASP A 166 -6.52 -4.49 -27.00
N PHE A 167 -6.63 -5.07 -28.19
CA PHE A 167 -6.23 -6.43 -28.49
C PHE A 167 -4.97 -6.39 -29.35
N VAL A 168 -3.94 -7.14 -28.96
CA VAL A 168 -2.65 -7.18 -29.68
C VAL A 168 -2.83 -7.78 -31.09
N SER A 169 -3.91 -8.54 -31.29
CA SER A 169 -4.32 -9.10 -32.58
C SER A 169 -4.87 -8.08 -33.59
N ASP A 170 -5.22 -6.85 -33.17
CA ASP A 170 -5.64 -5.80 -34.11
C ASP A 170 -4.39 -5.12 -34.69
N GLU A 171 -4.21 -5.23 -36.01
CA GLU A 171 -3.14 -4.55 -36.75
C GLU A 171 -3.39 -3.03 -36.80
N GLY A 172 -3.08 -2.33 -35.70
CA GLY A 172 -3.19 -0.88 -35.60
C GLY A 172 -2.48 -0.32 -34.37
N VAL A 173 -1.96 0.91 -34.47
CA VAL A 173 -1.51 1.67 -33.31
C VAL A 173 -2.76 2.18 -32.59
N ASN A 174 -3.27 1.41 -31.64
CA ASN A 174 -4.32 1.89 -30.75
C ASN A 174 -3.74 2.46 -29.45
N HIS A 175 -4.45 3.45 -28.91
CA HIS A 175 -4.09 4.26 -27.75
C HIS A 175 -5.05 3.99 -26.57
N GLN A 176 -5.56 2.78 -26.39
CA GLN A 176 -6.49 2.50 -25.29
C GLN A 176 -5.74 2.27 -23.97
N LEU A 177 -6.50 2.37 -22.87
CA LEU A 177 -5.97 2.41 -21.51
C LEU A 177 -5.52 1.04 -21.00
N PHE A 178 -6.13 -0.02 -21.51
CA PHE A 178 -5.82 -1.41 -21.15
C PHE A 178 -5.41 -2.18 -22.39
N PHE A 179 -4.58 -3.20 -22.20
CA PHE A 179 -4.34 -4.20 -23.23
C PHE A 179 -4.41 -5.59 -22.65
N VAL A 180 -4.99 -6.52 -23.40
CA VAL A 180 -5.03 -7.94 -23.04
C VAL A 180 -4.00 -8.66 -23.88
N ARG A 181 -3.20 -9.53 -23.26
CA ARG A 181 -2.28 -10.41 -23.98
C ARG A 181 -2.25 -11.79 -23.35
N ILE A 182 -2.90 -12.75 -24.01
CA ILE A 182 -2.74 -14.16 -23.67
C ILE A 182 -1.41 -14.64 -24.27
N LYS A 183 -0.42 -14.90 -23.43
CA LYS A 183 0.87 -15.39 -23.94
C LYS A 183 0.72 -16.86 -24.33
N PRO A 184 1.39 -17.31 -25.41
CA PRO A 184 1.46 -18.73 -25.76
C PRO A 184 2.09 -19.61 -24.65
N SER A 185 2.82 -19.00 -23.73
CA SER A 185 3.38 -19.66 -22.54
C SER A 185 2.34 -19.98 -21.47
N ASP A 186 1.18 -19.34 -21.50
CA ASP A 186 0.15 -19.44 -20.46
C ASP A 186 -0.82 -20.55 -20.83
N VAL A 187 -0.31 -21.79 -20.76
CA VAL A 187 -0.94 -23.00 -21.31
C VAL A 187 -2.37 -23.20 -20.80
N GLU A 188 -2.66 -22.86 -19.55
CA GLU A 188 -4.01 -23.02 -18.95
C GLU A 188 -5.04 -22.04 -19.54
N LEU A 189 -4.67 -20.77 -19.68
CA LEU A 189 -5.53 -19.75 -20.29
C LEU A 189 -5.70 -19.95 -21.80
N TYR A 190 -4.63 -20.35 -22.47
CA TYR A 190 -4.64 -20.63 -23.92
C TYR A 190 -5.45 -21.88 -24.27
N GLN A 191 -5.60 -22.82 -23.32
CA GLN A 191 -6.50 -23.98 -23.49
C GLN A 191 -7.98 -23.63 -23.27
N LEU A 192 -8.26 -22.63 -22.43
CA LEU A 192 -9.62 -22.21 -22.09
C LEU A 192 -10.21 -21.21 -23.09
N TYR A 193 -9.39 -20.36 -23.70
CA TYR A 193 -9.83 -19.31 -24.61
C TYR A 193 -8.99 -19.27 -25.87
N THR A 194 -9.65 -19.21 -27.02
CA THR A 194 -9.00 -19.22 -28.34
C THR A 194 -8.52 -17.82 -28.74
N SER A 195 -9.10 -16.78 -28.14
CA SER A 195 -8.74 -15.38 -28.39
C SER A 195 -8.86 -14.50 -27.14
N GLU A 196 -8.10 -13.40 -27.14
CA GLU A 196 -8.14 -12.35 -26.09
C GLU A 196 -9.53 -11.72 -25.96
N ARG A 197 -10.25 -11.59 -27.08
CA ARG A 197 -11.65 -11.09 -27.11
C ARG A 197 -12.61 -12.06 -26.44
N GLU A 198 -12.45 -13.36 -26.70
CA GLU A 198 -13.27 -14.42 -26.08
C GLU A 198 -13.03 -14.49 -24.58
N PHE A 199 -11.77 -14.36 -24.15
CA PHE A 199 -11.43 -14.24 -22.74
C PHE A 199 -12.14 -13.06 -22.08
N LEU A 200 -12.00 -11.84 -22.63
CA LEU A 200 -12.58 -10.63 -22.02
C LEU A 200 -14.12 -10.62 -22.02
N ALA A 201 -14.74 -11.30 -22.98
CA ALA A 201 -16.18 -11.51 -23.04
C ALA A 201 -16.70 -12.53 -22.03
N SER A 202 -15.84 -13.41 -21.51
CA SER A 202 -16.22 -14.44 -20.54
C SER A 202 -16.48 -13.87 -19.13
N SER A 203 -17.12 -14.67 -18.28
CA SER A 203 -17.33 -14.34 -16.86
C SER A 203 -16.01 -14.12 -16.11
N PHE A 204 -14.98 -14.88 -16.46
CA PHE A 204 -13.65 -14.77 -15.87
C PHE A 204 -12.92 -13.50 -16.34
N GLY A 205 -13.05 -13.18 -17.63
CA GLY A 205 -12.61 -11.90 -18.19
C GLY A 205 -13.29 -10.70 -17.52
N GLY A 206 -14.58 -10.82 -17.18
CA GLY A 206 -15.30 -9.82 -16.41
C GLY A 206 -14.75 -9.65 -14.98
N ALA A 207 -14.51 -10.77 -14.29
CA ALA A 207 -13.93 -10.74 -12.93
C ALA A 207 -12.52 -10.11 -12.91
N THR A 208 -11.67 -10.48 -13.87
CA THR A 208 -10.30 -9.95 -14.01
C THR A 208 -10.31 -8.48 -14.42
N ALA A 209 -11.19 -8.07 -15.34
CA ALA A 209 -11.37 -6.67 -15.70
C ALA A 209 -11.76 -5.82 -14.47
N LEU A 210 -12.70 -6.29 -13.65
CA LEU A 210 -13.11 -5.58 -12.44
C LEU A 210 -11.97 -5.50 -11.41
N PHE A 211 -11.22 -6.58 -11.22
CA PHE A 211 -10.04 -6.59 -10.36
C PHE A 211 -9.01 -5.55 -10.82
N GLN A 212 -8.79 -5.49 -12.13
CA GLN A 212 -7.82 -4.60 -12.75
C GLN A 212 -8.23 -3.12 -12.62
N VAL A 213 -9.52 -2.81 -12.65
CA VAL A 213 -10.06 -1.48 -12.32
C VAL A 213 -9.64 -1.08 -10.91
N PHE A 214 -9.90 -1.93 -9.92
CA PHE A 214 -9.51 -1.63 -8.53
C PHE A 214 -8.01 -1.41 -8.41
N ARG A 215 -7.18 -2.26 -9.01
CA ARG A 215 -5.72 -2.09 -9.01
C ARG A 215 -5.30 -0.76 -9.63
N SER A 216 -5.85 -0.43 -10.80
CA SER A 216 -5.48 0.78 -11.55
C SER A 216 -5.87 2.06 -10.81
N PHE A 217 -7.08 2.12 -10.24
CA PHE A 217 -7.54 3.29 -9.48
C PHE A 217 -6.88 3.41 -8.10
N CYS A 218 -6.56 2.29 -7.44
CA CYS A 218 -5.88 2.32 -6.14
C CYS A 218 -4.37 2.51 -6.27
N PHE A 219 -3.77 2.27 -7.43
CA PHE A 219 -2.32 2.37 -7.63
C PHE A 219 -1.72 3.73 -7.22
N PRO A 220 -2.28 4.90 -7.61
CA PRO A 220 -1.79 6.20 -7.13
C PRO A 220 -1.86 6.34 -5.60
N LEU A 221 -2.89 5.77 -4.97
CA LEU A 221 -3.07 5.81 -3.52
C LEU A 221 -2.05 4.92 -2.80
N ILE A 222 -1.75 3.75 -3.36
CA ILE A 222 -0.71 2.85 -2.87
C ILE A 222 0.66 3.53 -2.94
N LEU A 223 0.99 4.16 -4.07
CA LEU A 223 2.22 4.92 -4.22
C LEU A 223 2.32 6.06 -3.22
N PHE A 224 1.24 6.82 -3.04
CA PHE A 224 1.19 7.90 -2.06
C PHE A 224 1.39 7.38 -0.62
N ALA A 225 0.79 6.24 -0.29
CA ALA A 225 0.96 5.61 1.02
C ALA A 225 2.41 5.15 1.25
N PHE A 226 3.01 4.46 0.26
CA PHE A 226 4.43 4.08 0.31
C PHE A 226 5.35 5.29 0.43
N ALA A 227 5.12 6.34 -0.37
CA ALA A 227 5.90 7.57 -0.28
C ALA A 227 5.79 8.18 1.12
N THR A 228 4.58 8.26 1.69
CA THR A 228 4.36 8.82 3.03
C THR A 228 5.13 8.07 4.13
N ILE A 229 5.31 6.76 3.97
CA ILE A 229 6.03 5.90 4.93
C ILE A 229 7.55 5.93 4.68
N ILE A 230 7.98 5.79 3.44
CA ILE A 230 9.39 5.52 3.10
C ILE A 230 10.21 6.79 2.89
N TRP A 231 9.59 7.93 2.57
CA TRP A 231 10.31 9.15 2.21
C TRP A 231 11.30 9.63 3.29
N ARG A 232 10.86 9.66 4.55
CA ARG A 232 11.71 10.10 5.68
C ARG A 232 12.84 9.10 5.99
N PRO A 233 12.59 7.79 6.07
CA PRO A 233 13.67 6.80 6.10
C PRO A 233 14.68 6.92 4.96
N LEU A 234 14.19 7.22 3.74
CA LEU A 234 15.06 7.40 2.58
C LEU A 234 15.97 8.62 2.74
N ASP A 235 15.45 9.73 3.26
CA ASP A 235 16.25 10.92 3.59
C ASP A 235 17.37 10.57 4.59
N TRP A 236 17.08 9.76 5.62
CA TRP A 236 18.08 9.34 6.63
C TRP A 236 19.13 8.37 6.11
N LEU A 237 18.82 7.60 5.07
CA LEU A 237 19.77 6.69 4.40
C LEU A 237 20.65 7.41 3.37
N GLY A 238 20.58 8.75 3.31
CA GLY A 238 21.40 9.57 2.43
C GLY A 238 20.65 10.16 1.24
N GLY A 239 19.31 10.03 1.18
CA GLY A 239 18.46 10.68 0.17
C GLY A 239 18.61 12.20 0.14
N LEU A 240 19.00 12.81 1.27
CA LEU A 240 19.32 14.24 1.37
C LEU A 240 20.50 14.69 0.47
N SER A 241 21.36 13.75 0.03
CA SER A 241 22.44 14.04 -0.93
C SER A 241 21.94 14.13 -2.38
N VAL A 242 20.74 13.62 -2.65
CA VAL A 242 20.07 13.65 -3.95
C VAL A 242 19.14 14.86 -4.07
N ASP A 243 18.76 15.50 -2.95
CA ASP A 243 17.93 16.71 -2.94
C ASP A 243 18.62 17.83 -3.74
N PRO A 244 17.96 18.40 -4.77
CA PRO A 244 18.51 19.48 -5.57
C PRO A 244 18.93 20.71 -4.77
N ARG A 245 18.41 20.89 -3.55
CA ARG A 245 18.78 21.98 -2.63
C ARG A 245 20.15 21.81 -1.99
N ASN A 246 20.69 20.60 -1.94
CA ASN A 246 21.98 20.26 -1.33
C ASN A 246 23.10 20.01 -2.36
N ILE A 247 22.88 20.37 -3.63
CA ILE A 247 23.87 20.17 -4.70
C ILE A 247 24.95 21.25 -4.59
N HIS A 248 26.10 20.87 -4.06
CA HIS A 248 27.27 21.75 -3.93
C HIS A 248 28.41 21.41 -4.90
N SER A 249 28.28 20.35 -5.71
CA SER A 249 29.30 19.93 -6.68
C SER A 249 28.71 19.37 -7.98
N VAL A 250 29.48 19.47 -9.07
CA VAL A 250 29.10 18.92 -10.39
C VAL A 250 28.93 17.39 -10.34
N GLY A 251 29.75 16.70 -9.55
CA GLY A 251 29.59 15.26 -9.33
C GLY A 251 28.28 14.90 -8.63
N SER A 252 27.89 15.67 -7.61
CA SER A 252 26.60 15.52 -6.93
C SER A 252 25.43 15.83 -7.85
N PHE A 253 25.57 16.80 -8.75
CA PHE A 253 24.56 17.14 -9.75
C PHE A 253 24.32 15.99 -10.74
N ILE A 254 25.40 15.41 -11.29
CA ILE A 254 25.30 14.27 -12.21
C ILE A 254 24.68 13.07 -11.50
N PHE A 255 25.12 12.76 -10.28
CA PHE A 255 24.56 11.66 -9.50
C PHE A 255 23.07 11.85 -9.19
N SER A 256 22.66 13.05 -8.75
CA SER A 256 21.25 13.38 -8.48
C SER A 256 20.40 13.28 -9.76
N SER A 257 20.91 13.77 -10.89
CA SER A 257 20.21 13.68 -12.18
C SER A 257 20.02 12.22 -12.62
N VAL A 258 21.06 11.39 -12.49
CA VAL A 258 20.99 9.95 -12.83
C VAL A 258 20.06 9.20 -11.88
N ALA A 259 20.13 9.48 -10.58
CA ALA A 259 19.25 8.86 -9.58
C ALA A 259 17.78 9.24 -9.81
N THR A 260 17.49 10.51 -10.10
CA THR A 260 16.13 10.98 -10.39
C THR A 260 15.59 10.35 -11.67
N LEU A 261 16.42 10.23 -12.70
CA LEU A 261 16.04 9.58 -13.96
C LEU A 261 15.80 8.08 -13.77
N ALA A 262 16.64 7.39 -13.00
CA ALA A 262 16.44 5.98 -12.67
C ALA A 262 15.14 5.76 -11.86
N MET A 263 14.87 6.61 -10.87
CA MET A 263 13.62 6.55 -10.09
C MET A 263 12.40 6.82 -10.96
N MET A 264 12.48 7.77 -11.89
CA MET A 264 11.41 8.05 -12.86
C MET A 264 11.18 6.86 -13.80
N LEU A 265 12.24 6.24 -14.32
CA LEU A 265 12.13 5.05 -15.16
C LEU A 265 11.54 3.86 -14.39
N LEU A 266 11.93 3.64 -13.12
CA LEU A 266 11.33 2.62 -12.26
C LEU A 266 9.85 2.91 -12.04
N PHE A 267 9.49 4.16 -11.76
CA PHE A 267 8.11 4.59 -11.56
C PHE A 267 7.26 4.36 -12.82
N VAL A 268 7.76 4.74 -13.99
CA VAL A 268 7.12 4.48 -15.29
C VAL A 268 7.03 2.97 -15.54
N SER A 269 8.07 2.19 -15.23
CA SER A 269 8.05 0.74 -15.41
C SER A 269 6.99 0.07 -14.52
N ILE A 270 6.82 0.55 -13.28
CA ILE A 270 5.78 0.05 -12.37
C ILE A 270 4.39 0.46 -12.88
N ILE A 271 4.20 1.70 -13.31
CA ILE A 271 2.94 2.14 -13.95
C ILE A 271 2.61 1.22 -15.13
N LEU A 272 3.54 1.07 -16.06
CA LEU A 272 3.34 0.22 -17.24
C LEU A 272 3.05 -1.22 -16.81
N TYR A 273 3.74 -1.77 -15.81
CA TYR A 273 3.45 -3.09 -15.28
C TYR A 273 1.99 -3.20 -14.81
N PHE A 274 1.52 -2.22 -14.04
CA PHE A 274 0.14 -2.19 -13.54
C PHE A 274 -0.89 -2.09 -14.66
N PHE A 275 -0.61 -1.38 -15.77
CA PHE A 275 -1.51 -1.31 -16.92
C PHE A 275 -1.33 -2.46 -17.93
N SER A 276 -0.30 -3.31 -17.77
CA SER A 276 0.13 -4.31 -18.76
C SER A 276 -0.38 -5.74 -18.60
N TRP A 277 -1.25 -6.01 -17.65
CA TRP A 277 -1.73 -7.36 -17.37
C TRP A 277 -3.24 -7.44 -17.40
N ILE A 278 -3.76 -7.95 -18.52
CA ILE A 278 -4.95 -8.80 -18.59
C ILE A 278 -4.63 -9.96 -19.53
#